data_AF-A0A1T3P8B1-F1
#
_entry.id   AF-A0A1T3P8B1-F1
#
_cell.length_a   1.000
_cell.length_b   1.000
_cell.length_c   1.000
_cell.angle_alpha   90.00
_cell.angle_beta   90.00
_cell.angle_gamma   90.00
#
_symmetry.space_group_name_H-M   'P 1'
#
loop_
_entity.id
_entity.type
_entity.pdbx_description
1 polymer ?
#
loop_
_entity_poly.entity_id
_entity_poly.type
_entity_poly.pdbx_seq_one_letter_code
_entity_poly.pdbx_strand_id
1 'polypeptide(L)'
;MGSFEAELLRFLARHTGREWTIDADVFGPGGLSSLFAMELVVYLERTYDIAIRGADLRMDNFRTVVRMAELVDRLRQSALGGPGA
;
A
#
# COMPACT_ATOMS: atom_id res chain seq x y z
N MET A 1 14.75 -7.15 4.16
CA MET A 1 13.70 -6.22 3.65
C MET A 1 12.98 -6.96 2.55
N GLY A 2 11.66 -7.12 2.66
CA GLY A 2 10.88 -7.68 1.56
C GLY A 2 11.00 -6.75 0.34
N SER A 3 10.97 -7.33 -0.85
CA SER A 3 11.08 -6.58 -2.10
C SER A 3 9.96 -5.52 -2.22
N PHE A 4 8.80 -5.83 -1.63
CA PHE A 4 7.60 -5.00 -1.59
C PHE A 4 7.80 -3.66 -0.86
N GLU A 5 8.30 -3.71 0.38
CA GLU A 5 8.46 -2.52 1.21
C GLU A 5 9.49 -1.57 0.59
N ALA A 6 10.55 -2.12 0.01
CA ALA A 6 11.58 -1.35 -0.67
C ALA A 6 11.05 -0.61 -1.91
N GLU A 7 10.16 -1.22 -2.70
CA GLU A 7 9.52 -0.58 -3.85
C GLU A 7 8.60 0.56 -3.43
N LEU A 8 7.76 0.34 -2.41
CA LEU A 8 6.89 1.38 -1.86
C LEU A 8 7.68 2.55 -1.30
N LEU A 9 8.72 2.30 -0.52
CA LEU A 9 9.59 3.35 0.00
C LEU A 9 10.22 4.17 -1.13
N ARG A 10 10.64 3.51 -2.21
CA ARG A 10 11.21 4.20 -3.38
C ARG A 10 10.17 5.02 -4.13
N PHE A 11 8.94 4.52 -4.26
CA PHE A 11 7.81 5.24 -4.85
C PHE A 11 7.45 6.49 -4.03
N LEU A 12 7.32 6.33 -2.70
CA LEU A 12 7.07 7.41 -1.76
C LEU A 12 8.17 8.44 -1.78
N ALA A 13 9.43 8.03 -1.74
CA ALA A 13 10.57 8.94 -1.75
C ALA A 13 10.66 9.74 -3.04
N ARG A 14 10.38 9.11 -4.18
CA ARG A 14 10.34 9.80 -5.48
C ARG A 14 9.21 10.83 -5.58
N HIS A 15 8.04 10.55 -4.99
CA HIS A 15 6.89 11.48 -5.04
C HIS A 15 6.97 12.61 -4.03
N THR A 16 7.54 12.34 -2.86
CA THR A 16 7.59 13.29 -1.73
C THR A 16 8.92 14.04 -1.64
N GLY A 17 9.95 13.55 -2.33
CA GLY A 17 11.29 14.11 -2.29
C GLY A 17 12.04 13.88 -0.97
N ARG A 18 11.55 12.98 -0.11
CA ARG A 18 12.19 12.64 1.18
C ARG A 18 12.24 11.14 1.42
N GLU A 19 13.21 10.68 2.20
CA GLU A 19 13.27 9.29 2.63
C GLU A 19 12.19 8.99 3.68
N TRP A 20 11.63 7.79 3.61
CA TRP A 20 10.61 7.29 4.52
C TRP A 20 11.11 6.02 5.20
N THR A 21 10.58 5.75 6.39
CA THR A 21 10.76 4.46 7.07
C THR A 21 9.51 3.62 6.93
N ILE A 22 9.64 2.30 7.13
CA ILE A 22 8.52 1.37 6.93
C ILE A 22 7.35 1.61 7.90
N ASP A 23 7.66 2.15 9.08
CA ASP A 23 6.77 2.49 10.18
C ASP A 23 6.35 3.97 10.17
N ALA A 24 6.88 4.78 9.25
CA ALA A 24 6.52 6.18 9.14
C ALA A 24 5.07 6.36 8.66
N ASP A 25 4.38 7.30 9.30
CA ASP A 25 3.05 7.72 8.92
C ASP A 25 3.10 8.61 7.67
N VAL A 26 2.75 8.04 6.52
CA VAL A 26 2.79 8.74 5.24
C VAL A 26 1.66 9.74 5.05
N PHE A 27 0.63 9.69 5.90
CA PHE A 27 -0.52 10.59 5.87
C PHE A 27 -0.50 11.66 6.99
N GLY A 28 0.56 11.71 7.80
CA GLY A 28 0.73 12.71 8.87
C GLY A 28 0.95 14.15 8.37
N PRO A 29 1.41 15.08 9.23
CA PRO A 29 1.65 16.48 8.86
C PRO A 29 2.73 16.56 7.76
N GLY A 30 2.36 17.05 6.58
CA GLY A 30 3.20 17.03 5.37
C GLY A 30 3.11 15.73 4.56
N GLY A 31 2.08 14.93 4.82
CA GLY A 31 1.81 13.65 4.19
C GLY A 31 1.07 13.73 2.86
N LEU A 32 0.91 12.55 2.25
CA LEU A 32 0.35 12.33 0.91
C LEU A 32 -1.04 12.94 0.75
N SER A 33 -1.30 13.51 -0.43
CA SER A 33 -2.61 14.03 -0.79
C SER A 33 -3.62 12.90 -1.02
N SER A 34 -4.92 13.19 -0.88
CA SER A 34 -5.99 12.22 -1.20
C SER A 34 -5.92 11.71 -2.64
N LEU A 35 -5.37 12.49 -3.56
CA LEU A 35 -5.15 12.08 -4.95
C LEU A 35 -4.05 11.01 -5.03
N PHE A 36 -2.93 11.22 -4.34
CA PHE A 36 -1.85 10.25 -4.30
C PHE A 36 -2.30 8.94 -3.66
N ALA A 37 -3.17 8.98 -2.66
CA ALA A 37 -3.75 7.77 -2.08
C ALA A 37 -4.47 6.91 -3.13
N MET A 38 -5.21 7.55 -4.05
CA MET A 38 -5.85 6.83 -5.15
C MET A 38 -4.82 6.26 -6.15
N GLU A 39 -3.78 7.02 -6.49
CA GLU A 39 -2.70 6.54 -7.35
C GLU A 39 -1.97 5.34 -6.74
N LEU A 40 -1.72 5.39 -5.43
CA LEU A 40 -1.12 4.31 -4.67
C LEU A 40 -1.99 3.06 -4.70
N VAL A 41 -3.31 3.19 -4.49
CA VAL A 41 -4.24 2.06 -4.59
C VAL A 41 -4.17 1.43 -5.97
N VAL A 42 -4.28 2.22 -7.04
CA VAL A 42 -4.21 1.72 -8.42
C VAL A 42 -2.85 1.06 -8.71
N TYR A 43 -1.76 1.63 -8.19
CA TYR A 43 -0.42 1.03 -8.32
C TYR A 43 -0.34 -0.33 -7.63
N LEU A 44 -0.88 -0.45 -6.41
CA LEU A 44 -0.89 -1.72 -5.67
C LEU A 44 -1.77 -2.76 -6.36
N GLU A 45 -2.97 -2.39 -6.77
CA GLU A 45 -3.88 -3.29 -7.51
C GLU A 45 -3.24 -3.83 -8.79
N ARG A 46 -2.60 -2.95 -9.59
CA ARG A 46 -1.96 -3.35 -10.85
C ARG A 46 -0.66 -4.12 -10.68
N THR A 47 0.17 -3.75 -9.70
CA THR A 47 1.47 -4.39 -9.46
C THR A 47 1.30 -5.80 -8.90
N TYR A 48 0.29 -6.00 -8.06
CA TYR A 48 0.11 -7.24 -7.29
C TYR A 48 -1.12 -8.07 -7.69
N ASP A 49 -1.86 -7.62 -8.71
CA ASP A 49 -3.09 -8.25 -9.21
C ASP A 49 -4.11 -8.52 -8.10
N ILE A 50 -4.31 -7.51 -7.25
CA ILE A 50 -5.24 -7.54 -6.12
C ILE A 50 -6.38 -6.56 -6.33
N ALA A 51 -7.47 -6.78 -5.59
CA ALA A 51 -8.59 -5.85 -5.51
C ALA A 51 -8.69 -5.24 -4.11
N ILE A 52 -8.57 -3.92 -4.00
CA ILE A 52 -8.65 -3.17 -2.75
C ILE A 52 -10.02 -2.49 -2.70
N ARG A 53 -10.95 -2.99 -1.87
CA ARG A 53 -12.34 -2.48 -1.82
C ARG A 53 -12.91 -2.46 -0.41
N GLY A 54 -13.94 -1.65 -0.19
CA GLY A 54 -14.70 -1.64 1.07
C GLY A 54 -13.83 -1.40 2.30
N ALA A 55 -13.71 -2.41 3.16
CA ALA A 55 -12.93 -2.35 4.41
C ALA A 55 -11.41 -2.22 4.17
N ASP A 56 -10.93 -2.59 2.99
CA ASP A 56 -9.52 -2.53 2.63
C ASP A 56 -9.08 -1.10 2.26
N LEU A 57 -10.00 -0.25 1.79
CA LEU A 57 -9.78 1.17 1.46
C LEU A 57 -9.63 2.08 2.69
N ARG A 58 -9.62 1.50 3.90
CA ARG A 58 -9.40 2.28 5.11
C ARG A 58 -8.01 2.89 5.10
N MET A 59 -7.95 4.19 5.37
CA MET A 59 -6.71 4.97 5.50
C MET A 59 -5.70 4.31 6.46
N ASP A 60 -6.18 3.64 7.51
CA ASP A 60 -5.36 2.86 8.43
C ASP A 60 -4.49 1.81 7.74
N ASN A 61 -4.94 1.20 6.64
CA ASN A 61 -4.18 0.19 5.90
C ASN A 61 -3.08 0.81 5.02
N PHE A 62 -3.20 2.09 4.69
CA PHE A 62 -2.23 2.84 3.89
C PHE A 62 -1.37 3.77 4.75
N ARG A 63 -1.54 3.74 6.06
CA ARG A 63 -0.87 4.70 6.95
C ARG A 63 0.65 4.51 6.98
N THR A 64 1.11 3.28 6.86
CA THR A 64 2.53 2.92 6.86
C THR A 64 2.81 1.85 5.81
N VAL A 65 4.06 1.73 5.38
CA VAL A 65 4.47 0.72 4.39
C VAL A 65 4.26 -0.69 4.92
N VAL A 66 4.48 -0.92 6.22
CA VAL A 66 4.21 -2.21 6.88
C VAL A 66 2.75 -2.62 6.68
N ARG A 67 1.81 -1.71 6.92
CA ARG A 67 0.38 -2.02 6.80
C ARG A 67 -0.05 -2.25 5.35
N MET A 68 0.54 -1.54 4.40
CA MET A 68 0.32 -1.81 2.99
C MET A 68 0.81 -3.21 2.62
N ALA A 69 1.96 -3.63 3.17
CA ALA A 69 2.52 -4.96 2.92
C ALA A 69 1.62 -6.06 3.45
N GLU A 70 1.17 -5.92 4.70
CA GLU A 70 0.21 -6.83 5.32
C GLU A 70 -1.12 -6.87 4.56
N LEU A 71 -1.61 -5.73 4.08
CA LEU A 71 -2.83 -5.66 3.27
C LEU A 71 -2.68 -6.45 1.97
N VAL A 72 -1.60 -6.19 1.23
CA VAL A 72 -1.35 -6.84 -0.06
C VAL A 72 -1.16 -8.34 0.13
N ASP A 73 -0.38 -8.76 1.12
CA ASP A 73 -0.17 -10.17 1.42
C ASP A 73 -1.50 -10.88 1.76
N ARG A 74 -2.33 -10.26 2.61
CA ARG A 74 -3.67 -10.78 2.95
C ARG A 74 -4.58 -10.87 1.72
N LEU A 75 -4.58 -9.87 0.85
CA LEU A 75 -5.41 -9.86 -0.36
C LEU A 75 -4.93 -10.88 -1.39
N ARG A 76 -3.61 -11.06 -1.55
CA ARG A 76 -3.04 -12.08 -2.42
C ARG A 76 -3.37 -13.49 -1.93
N GLN A 77 -3.28 -13.74 -0.62
CA GLN A 77 -3.67 -15.02 -0.04
C GLN A 77 -5.18 -15.29 -0.20
N SER A 78 -6.00 -14.25 -0.04
CA SER A 78 -7.45 -14.35 -0.26
C SER A 78 -7.79 -14.59 -1.74
N ALA A 79 -7.06 -13.98 -2.67
CA ALA A 79 -7.24 -14.18 -4.11
C ALA A 79 -6.80 -15.59 -4.55
N LEU A 80 -5.71 -16.12 -3.98
CA LEU A 80 -5.27 -17.50 -4.19
C LEU A 80 -6.19 -18.54 -3.52
N GLY A 81 -7.02 -18.13 -2.56
CA GLY A 81 -7.98 -18.96 -1.83
C GLY A 81 -9.47 -18.72 -2.16
N GLY A 82 -9.79 -17.93 -3.20
CA GLY A 82 -11.17 -17.61 -3.62
C GLY A 82 -11.79 -18.70 -4.53
N PRO A 83 -13.12 -18.89 -4.51
CA PRO A 83 -13.73 -20.21 -4.31
C PRO A 83 -13.80 -21.08 -5.56
N GLY A 84 -12.98 -22.14 -5.55
CA GLY A 84 -13.32 -23.43 -6.13
C GLY A 84 -13.66 -24.41 -5.01
N ALA A 85 -14.91 -24.40 -4.55
CA ALA A 85 -15.52 -25.45 -3.74
C ALA A 85 -16.98 -25.62 -4.18
#